data_AF-A0A3A8SGV1-F1
#
_entry.id   AF-A0A3A8SGV1-F1
#
_cell.length_a   1.000
_cell.length_b   1.000
_cell.length_c   1.000
_cell.angle_alpha   90.00
_cell.angle_beta   90.00
_cell.angle_gamma   90.00
#
_symmetry.space_group_name_H-M   'P 1'
#
loop_
_entity.id
_entity.type
_entity.pdbx_description
1 polymer ?
#
loop_
_entity_poly.entity_id
_entity_poly.type
_entity_poly.pdbx_seq_one_letter_code
_entity_poly.pdbx_strand_id
1 'polypeptide(L)'
;RHAREAVALQGRTPLSLVFGDARALLARAQLEAGRGAEALHALEAALTAHAALGIPGMLCLEGPGLLPVLRLALERGSRAPGAELLAGALAPLSAGRGVAVPDTGLALTARELEVLRLVAGGLGNQEVATALGVSLPTVKT
;
A
#
# COMPACT_ATOMS: atom_id res chain seq x y z
N ARG A 1 6.77 -14.77 12.82
CA ARG A 1 8.06 -15.27 13.34
C ARG A 1 9.21 -14.90 12.42
N HIS A 2 9.19 -15.36 11.15
CA HIS A 2 10.25 -15.09 10.16
C HIS A 2 10.60 -13.61 9.95
N ALA A 3 9.62 -12.70 9.95
CA ALA A 3 9.90 -11.26 9.79
C ALA A 3 10.78 -10.68 10.91
N ARG A 4 10.64 -11.16 12.16
CA ARG A 4 11.49 -10.70 13.28
C ARG A 4 12.90 -11.27 13.20
N GLU A 5 13.03 -12.53 12.80
CA GLU A 5 14.32 -13.18 12.55
C GLU A 5 15.09 -12.47 11.43
N ALA A 6 14.39 -12.04 10.37
CA ALA A 6 14.96 -11.25 9.28
C ALA A 6 15.49 -9.88 9.76
N VAL A 7 14.76 -9.16 10.62
CA VAL A 7 15.23 -7.89 11.21
C VAL A 7 16.53 -8.08 11.99
N ALA A 8 16.61 -9.14 12.82
CA ALA A 8 17.81 -9.42 13.61
C ALA A 8 19.02 -9.75 12.71
N LEU A 9 18.81 -10.47 11.61
CA LEU A 9 19.87 -10.78 10.65
C LEU A 9 20.32 -9.54 9.88
N GLN A 10 19.39 -8.68 9.50
CA GLN A 10 19.67 -7.49 8.70
C GLN A 10 20.47 -6.43 9.47
N GLY A 11 20.28 -6.34 10.79
CA GLY A 11 21.09 -5.49 11.67
C GLY A 11 22.60 -5.80 11.64
N ARG A 12 23.00 -6.96 11.10
CA ARG A 12 24.41 -7.38 10.99
C ARG A 12 25.06 -6.99 9.66
N THR A 13 24.28 -6.48 8.69
CA THR A 13 24.76 -6.17 7.33
C THR A 13 24.17 -4.85 6.83
N PRO A 14 24.79 -3.69 7.14
CA PRO A 14 24.23 -2.37 6.86
C PRO A 14 23.90 -2.10 5.38
N LEU A 15 24.70 -2.64 4.45
CA LEU A 15 24.50 -2.47 3.00
C LEU A 15 23.23 -3.16 2.46
N SER A 16 22.62 -4.05 3.23
CA SER A 16 21.40 -4.76 2.81
C SER A 16 20.17 -3.86 2.71
N LEU A 17 20.16 -2.71 3.40
CA LEU A 17 19.04 -1.75 3.40
C LEU A 17 18.75 -1.16 2.02
N VAL A 18 19.73 -1.18 1.11
CA VAL A 18 19.58 -0.73 -0.27
C VAL A 18 18.72 -1.69 -1.10
N PHE A 19 18.56 -2.94 -0.67
CA PHE A 19 17.78 -3.96 -1.40
C PHE A 19 16.41 -4.26 -0.77
N GLY A 20 16.11 -3.64 0.37
CA GLY A 20 14.87 -3.81 1.13
C GLY A 20 15.10 -3.75 2.63
N ASP A 21 14.05 -3.58 3.43
CA ASP A 21 14.10 -3.50 4.89
C ASP A 21 13.09 -4.44 5.56
N ALA A 22 13.61 -5.42 6.28
CA ALA A 22 12.81 -6.38 7.05
C ALA A 22 11.91 -5.71 8.08
N ARG A 23 12.24 -4.48 8.55
CA ARG A 23 11.37 -3.70 9.45
C ARG A 23 10.14 -3.18 8.73
N ALA A 24 10.26 -2.79 7.45
CA ALA A 24 9.11 -2.39 6.66
C ALA A 24 8.15 -3.58 6.42
N LEU A 25 8.71 -4.76 6.13
CA LEU A 25 7.96 -6.01 6.04
C LEU A 25 7.30 -6.39 7.37
N LEU A 26 8.03 -6.25 8.49
CA LEU A 26 7.51 -6.51 9.83
C LEU A 26 6.38 -5.55 10.18
N ALA A 27 6.51 -4.27 9.85
CA ALA A 27 5.51 -3.24 10.10
C ALA A 27 4.19 -3.59 9.40
N ARG A 28 4.26 -4.00 8.13
CA ARG A 28 3.09 -4.48 7.38
C ARG A 28 2.45 -5.71 8.04
N ALA A 29 3.24 -6.73 8.37
CA ALA A 29 2.73 -7.94 9.01
C ALA A 29 2.14 -7.69 10.40
N GLN A 30 2.61 -6.66 11.12
CA GLN A 30 2.04 -6.24 12.39
C GLN A 30 0.71 -5.52 12.18
N LEU A 31 0.60 -4.65 11.17
CA LEU A 31 -0.64 -3.96 10.85
C LEU A 31 -1.74 -4.95 10.43
N GLU A 32 -1.42 -5.91 9.57
CA GLU A 32 -2.33 -6.98 9.15
C GLU A 32 -2.82 -7.83 10.33
N ALA A 33 -2.02 -7.94 11.39
CA ALA A 33 -2.37 -8.63 12.63
C ALA A 33 -3.10 -7.75 13.66
N GLY A 34 -3.53 -6.53 13.29
CA GLY A 34 -4.20 -5.58 14.19
C GLY A 34 -3.29 -4.91 15.24
N ARG A 35 -1.97 -5.13 15.15
CA ARG A 35 -0.96 -4.60 16.08
C ARG A 35 -0.41 -3.27 15.59
N GLY A 36 -1.29 -2.26 15.56
CA GLY A 36 -0.98 -0.96 14.95
C GLY A 36 0.13 -0.16 15.64
N ALA A 37 0.27 -0.28 16.97
CA ALA A 37 1.33 0.40 17.71
C ALA A 37 2.71 -0.18 17.38
N GLU A 38 2.82 -1.50 17.34
CA GLU A 38 4.08 -2.17 17.00
C GLU A 38 4.43 -2.00 15.53
N ALA A 39 3.43 -1.97 14.64
CA ALA A 39 3.61 -1.64 13.23
C ALA A 39 4.21 -0.25 13.06
N LEU A 40 3.68 0.74 13.78
CA LEU A 40 4.19 2.11 13.75
C LEU A 40 5.64 2.16 14.24
N HIS A 41 5.94 1.54 15.37
CA HIS A 41 7.30 1.49 15.91
C HIS A 41 8.31 0.87 14.92
N ALA A 42 7.94 -0.22 14.26
CA ALA A 42 8.79 -0.86 13.25
C ALA A 42 9.00 0.03 12.01
N LEU A 43 7.94 0.70 11.55
CA LEU A 43 8.03 1.64 10.43
C LEU A 43 8.93 2.84 10.76
N GLU A 44 8.75 3.45 11.93
CA GLU A 44 9.57 4.59 12.37
C GLU A 44 11.05 4.21 12.43
N ALA A 45 11.37 3.03 12.96
CA ALA A 45 12.75 2.53 12.96
C ALA A 45 13.33 2.36 11.55
N ALA A 46 12.52 1.91 10.58
CA ALA A 46 12.93 1.79 9.18
C ALA A 46 13.18 3.17 8.55
N LEU A 47 12.25 4.11 8.74
CA LEU A 47 12.33 5.48 8.24
C LEU A 47 13.56 6.21 8.79
N THR A 48 13.78 6.16 10.10
CA THR A 48 14.95 6.78 10.74
C THR A 48 16.26 6.22 10.22
N ALA A 49 16.35 4.90 10.02
CA ALA A 49 17.58 4.30 9.50
C ALA A 49 17.88 4.72 8.05
N HIS A 50 16.87 4.78 7.18
CA HIS A 50 17.04 5.23 5.80
C HIS A 50 17.33 6.72 5.70
N ALA A 51 16.70 7.54 6.54
CA ALA A 51 16.95 8.96 6.61
C ALA A 51 18.40 9.24 7.08
N ALA A 52 18.90 8.49 8.08
CA ALA A 52 20.28 8.61 8.54
C ALA A 52 21.32 8.28 7.46
N LEU A 53 20.96 7.43 6.50
CA LEU A 53 21.79 7.08 5.36
C LEU A 53 21.57 8.00 4.13
N GLY A 54 20.68 9.00 4.22
CA GLY A 54 20.37 9.89 3.11
C GLY A 54 19.62 9.21 1.95
N ILE A 55 19.01 8.05 2.18
CA ILE A 55 18.36 7.22 1.16
C ILE A 55 16.91 6.86 1.51
N PRO A 56 16.06 7.82 1.96
CA PRO A 56 14.66 7.53 2.32
C PRO A 56 13.88 6.87 1.18
N GLY A 57 14.19 7.22 -0.09
CA GLY A 57 13.52 6.68 -1.27
C GLY A 57 13.71 5.18 -1.49
N MET A 58 14.70 4.53 -0.87
CA MET A 58 14.91 3.08 -1.05
C MET A 58 13.78 2.25 -0.44
N LEU A 59 13.05 2.80 0.54
CA LEU A 59 11.85 2.17 1.08
C LEU A 59 10.71 2.05 0.04
N CYS A 60 10.77 2.78 -1.07
CA CYS A 60 9.81 2.58 -2.18
C CYS A 60 9.93 1.19 -2.83
N LEU A 61 11.08 0.51 -2.70
CA LEU A 61 11.27 -0.84 -3.26
C LEU A 61 10.40 -1.90 -2.56
N GLU A 62 9.96 -1.63 -1.32
CA GLU A 62 8.95 -2.44 -0.62
C GLU A 62 7.57 -2.40 -1.31
N GLY A 63 7.36 -1.38 -2.14
CA GLY A 63 6.19 -1.22 -2.97
C GLY A 63 4.94 -0.69 -2.23
N PRO A 64 3.78 -0.69 -2.91
CA PRO A 64 2.55 -0.07 -2.41
C PRO A 64 1.95 -0.75 -1.17
N GLY A 65 2.44 -1.94 -0.78
CA GLY A 65 2.03 -2.62 0.45
C GLY A 65 2.41 -1.85 1.73
N LEU A 66 3.33 -0.90 1.64
CA LEU A 66 3.74 -0.06 2.77
C LEU A 66 2.76 1.09 3.03
N LEU A 67 1.93 1.45 2.05
CA LEU A 67 1.05 2.63 2.12
C LEU A 67 0.06 2.61 3.30
N PRO A 68 -0.59 1.48 3.66
CA PRO A 68 -1.48 1.44 4.83
C PRO A 68 -0.75 1.77 6.14
N VAL A 69 0.51 1.34 6.29
CA VAL A 69 1.31 1.62 7.48
C VAL A 69 1.77 3.08 7.50
N LEU A 70 2.13 3.64 6.34
CA LEU A 70 2.46 5.06 6.20
C LEU A 70 1.27 5.96 6.51
N ARG A 71 0.06 5.61 6.04
CA ARG A 71 -1.18 6.33 6.38
C ARG A 71 -1.46 6.29 7.87
N LEU A 72 -1.36 5.11 8.49
CA LEU A 72 -1.48 4.98 9.94
C LEU A 72 -0.50 5.88 10.69
N ALA A 73 0.74 5.98 10.21
CA ALA A 73 1.75 6.86 10.81
C ALA A 73 1.36 8.34 10.71
N LEU A 74 0.88 8.79 9.55
CA LEU A 74 0.41 10.16 9.35
C LEU A 74 -0.83 10.47 10.20
N GLU A 75 -1.81 9.57 10.24
CA GLU A 75 -3.02 9.69 11.09
C GLU A 75 -2.67 9.79 12.58
N ARG A 76 -1.61 9.09 13.01
CA ARG A 76 -1.09 9.10 14.39
C ARG A 76 -0.14 10.27 14.67
N GLY A 77 0.13 11.13 13.68
CA GLY A 77 1.01 12.28 13.84
C GLY A 77 2.50 11.92 14.00
N SER A 78 2.94 10.80 13.41
CA SER A 78 4.35 10.40 13.43
C SER A 78 5.22 11.48 12.79
N ARG A 79 6.36 11.75 13.44
CA ARG A 79 7.35 12.74 12.98
C ARG A 79 8.57 12.08 12.33
N ALA A 80 8.48 10.78 12.02
CA ALA A 80 9.60 10.08 11.42
C ALA A 80 9.94 10.68 10.04
N PRO A 81 11.22 11.01 9.80
CA PRO A 81 11.64 11.69 8.58
C PRO A 81 11.35 10.82 7.35
N GLY A 82 10.69 11.41 6.35
CA GLY A 82 10.37 10.76 5.07
C GLY A 82 9.01 10.05 5.01
N ALA A 83 8.22 10.02 6.09
CA ALA A 83 6.88 9.40 6.08
C ALA A 83 5.95 10.04 5.03
N GLU A 84 5.85 11.38 5.04
CA GLU A 84 5.02 12.14 4.08
C GLU A 84 5.52 11.97 2.64
N LEU A 85 6.84 12.06 2.45
CA LEU A 85 7.49 11.90 1.14
C LEU A 85 7.15 10.53 0.53
N LEU A 86 7.30 9.45 1.31
CA LEU A 86 7.05 8.10 0.85
C LEU A 86 5.55 7.83 0.64
N ALA A 87 4.69 8.35 1.51
CA ALA A 87 3.24 8.27 1.31
C ALA A 87 2.83 8.93 -0.01
N GLY A 88 3.36 10.12 -0.31
CA GLY A 88 3.13 10.82 -1.57
C GLY A 88 3.67 10.06 -2.78
N ALA A 89 4.87 9.47 -2.68
CA ALA A 89 5.47 8.70 -3.78
C ALA A 89 4.74 7.38 -4.07
N LEU A 90 4.22 6.71 -3.04
CA LEU A 90 3.54 5.41 -3.16
C LEU A 90 2.04 5.53 -3.42
N ALA A 91 1.42 6.67 -3.12
CA ALA A 91 0.00 6.90 -3.33
C ALA A 91 -0.44 6.69 -4.81
N PRO A 92 0.26 7.23 -5.83
CA PRO A 92 -0.08 6.99 -7.24
C PRO A 92 0.03 5.52 -7.64
N LEU A 93 1.04 4.81 -7.13
CA LEU A 93 1.22 3.37 -7.38
C LEU A 93 0.10 2.51 -6.76
N SER A 94 -0.55 3.06 -5.74
CA SER A 94 -1.71 2.46 -5.09
C SER A 94 -3.03 2.90 -5.72
N ALA A 95 -3.08 4.03 -6.41
CA ALA A 95 -4.27 4.53 -7.11
C ALA A 95 -4.70 3.62 -8.28
N GLY A 96 -3.78 2.82 -8.82
CA GLY A 96 -4.11 1.70 -9.71
C GLY A 96 -4.93 0.57 -9.04
N ARG A 97 -5.18 0.63 -7.72
CA ARG A 97 -5.98 -0.34 -6.96
C ARG A 97 -7.40 0.13 -6.60
N GLY A 98 -7.80 1.34 -6.98
CA GLY A 98 -9.20 1.74 -7.01
C GLY A 98 -9.45 3.24 -6.89
N VAL A 99 -10.55 3.70 -7.47
CA VAL A 99 -10.98 5.11 -7.50
C VAL A 99 -12.03 5.35 -6.43
N ALA A 100 -11.72 6.25 -5.50
CA ALA A 100 -12.66 6.66 -4.47
C ALA A 100 -13.91 7.30 -5.09
N VAL A 101 -15.08 6.87 -4.62
CA VAL A 101 -16.36 7.46 -4.98
C VAL A 101 -16.66 8.58 -3.98
N PRO A 102 -16.83 9.83 -4.42
CA PRO A 102 -17.15 10.96 -3.54
C PRO A 102 -18.36 10.65 -2.65
N ASP A 103 -18.31 11.13 -1.40
CA ASP A 103 -19.43 11.12 -0.44
C ASP A 103 -19.97 9.73 -0.02
N THR A 104 -19.31 8.64 -0.41
CA THR A 104 -19.72 7.27 -0.03
C THR A 104 -18.69 6.55 0.84
N GLY A 105 -17.43 7.02 0.85
CA GLY A 105 -16.32 6.34 1.50
C GLY A 105 -15.90 5.02 0.83
N LEU A 106 -16.50 4.68 -0.33
CA LEU A 106 -16.19 3.48 -1.10
C LEU A 106 -15.14 3.78 -2.16
N ALA A 107 -14.39 2.76 -2.59
CA ALA A 107 -13.46 2.86 -3.70
C ALA A 107 -13.76 1.76 -4.73
N LEU A 108 -13.95 2.16 -5.98
CA LEU A 108 -14.14 1.26 -7.11
C LEU A 108 -12.82 0.62 -7.46
N THR A 109 -12.75 -0.70 -7.45
CA THR A 109 -11.66 -1.46 -8.03
C THR A 109 -11.51 -1.17 -9.53
N ALA A 110 -10.36 -1.51 -10.09
CA ALA A 110 -10.10 -1.33 -11.52
C ALA A 110 -11.18 -1.96 -12.41
N ARG A 111 -11.75 -3.10 -11.98
CA ARG A 111 -12.79 -3.83 -12.70
C ARG A 111 -14.16 -3.17 -12.59
N GLU A 112 -14.54 -2.71 -11.39
CA GLU A 112 -15.80 -1.99 -11.20
C GLU A 112 -15.80 -0.66 -11.97
N LEU A 113 -14.65 0.00 -12.08
CA LEU A 113 -14.51 1.22 -12.86
C LEU A 113 -14.58 0.98 -14.37
N GLU A 114 -14.14 -0.18 -14.84
CA GLU A 114 -14.30 -0.61 -16.23
C GLU A 114 -15.77 -0.85 -16.58
N VAL A 115 -16.51 -1.55 -15.70
CA VAL A 115 -17.96 -1.73 -15.81
C VAL A 115 -18.68 -0.37 -15.81
N LEU A 116 -18.33 0.52 -14.87
CA LEU A 116 -18.95 1.85 -14.77
C LEU A 116 -18.75 2.68 -16.04
N ARG A 117 -17.56 2.63 -16.65
CA ARG A 117 -17.27 3.34 -17.91
C ARG A 117 -18.14 2.85 -19.07
N LEU A 118 -18.36 1.55 -19.18
CA LEU A 118 -19.19 0.98 -20.23
C LEU A 118 -20.67 1.32 -20.03
N VAL A 119 -21.16 1.26 -18.78
CA VAL A 119 -22.52 1.68 -18.45
C VAL A 119 -22.73 3.17 -18.68
N ALA A 120 -21.76 4.02 -18.33
CA ALA A 120 -21.79 5.45 -18.63
C ALA A 120 -21.76 5.74 -20.15
N GLY A 121 -21.22 4.82 -20.95
CA GLY A 121 -21.29 4.82 -22.40
C GLY A 121 -22.63 4.36 -22.99
N GLY A 122 -23.60 3.99 -22.14
CA GLY A 122 -24.96 3.59 -22.55
C GLY A 122 -25.16 2.10 -22.75
N LEU A 123 -24.17 1.25 -22.45
CA LEU A 123 -24.29 -0.19 -22.61
C LEU A 123 -25.12 -0.82 -21.47
N GLY A 124 -26.02 -1.72 -21.82
CA GLY A 124 -26.74 -2.57 -20.88
C GLY A 124 -25.86 -3.70 -20.33
N ASN A 125 -26.24 -4.29 -19.20
CA ASN A 125 -25.46 -5.34 -18.51
C ASN A 125 -25.05 -6.52 -19.39
N GLN A 126 -25.88 -6.89 -20.39
CA GLN A 126 -25.59 -7.96 -21.33
C GLN A 126 -24.48 -7.59 -22.32
N GLU A 127 -24.48 -6.33 -22.76
CA GLU A 127 -23.48 -5.78 -23.67
C GLU A 127 -22.15 -5.57 -22.94
N VAL A 128 -22.20 -5.13 -21.67
CA VAL A 128 -21.05 -5.08 -20.78
C VAL A 128 -20.46 -6.48 -20.58
N ALA A 129 -21.28 -7.48 -20.26
CA ALA A 129 -20.83 -8.86 -20.09
C ALA A 129 -20.11 -9.38 -21.35
N THR A 130 -20.66 -9.05 -22.52
CA THR A 130 -20.10 -9.42 -23.83
C THR A 130 -18.78 -8.69 -24.09
N ALA A 131 -18.74 -7.38 -23.89
CA ALA A 131 -17.53 -6.56 -24.07
C ALA A 131 -16.39 -6.98 -23.14
N LEU A 132 -16.74 -7.45 -21.94
CA LEU A 132 -15.79 -7.82 -20.90
C LEU A 132 -15.44 -9.32 -20.85
N GLY A 133 -16.04 -10.14 -21.73
CA GLY A 133 -15.80 -11.59 -21.80
C GLY A 133 -16.20 -12.36 -20.54
N VAL A 134 -17.20 -11.88 -19.80
CA VAL A 134 -17.66 -12.48 -18.53
C VAL A 134 -19.14 -12.84 -18.59
N SER A 135 -19.61 -13.67 -17.65
CA SER A 135 -21.03 -13.99 -17.55
C SER A 135 -21.80 -12.80 -16.94
N LEU A 136 -23.08 -12.68 -17.32
CA LEU A 136 -23.97 -11.63 -16.81
C LEU A 136 -24.02 -11.56 -15.27
N PRO A 137 -24.07 -12.69 -14.52
CA PRO A 137 -24.05 -12.65 -13.06
C PRO A 137 -22.80 -11.97 -12.49
N THR A 138 -21.64 -12.16 -13.14
CA THR A 138 -20.35 -11.56 -12.73
C THR A 138 -20.29 -10.06 -12.96
N VAL A 139 -21.14 -9.49 -13.83
CA VAL A 139 -21.24 -8.04 -14.01
C VAL A 139 -22.10 -7.40 -12.91
N LYS A 140 -23.02 -8.16 -12.32
CA LYS A 140 -23.99 -7.68 -11.31
C LYS A 140 -23.54 -7.91 -9.86
N THR A 141 -22.49 -8.70 -9.66
CA THR A 141 -21.92 -9.05 -8.35
C THR A 141 -20.70 -8.19 -8.10
#